data_AF-A0A2V1D3P3-F1
#
_entry.id   AF-A0A2V1D3P3-F1
#
_cell.length_a   1.000
_cell.length_b   1.000
_cell.length_c   1.000
_cell.angle_alpha   90.00
_cell.angle_beta   90.00
_cell.angle_gamma   90.00
#
_symmetry.space_group_name_H-M   'P 1'
#
loop_
_entity.id
_entity.type
_entity.pdbx_description
1 polymer ?
#
loop_
_entity_poly.entity_id
_entity_poly.type
_entity_poly.pdbx_seq_one_letter_code
_entity_poly.pdbx_strand_id
1 'polypeptide(L)'
;MAIPRPLIHNLGILKAFNSLSLKDKHYAHHMARYVLARRTRERGWANSSVNARAAWHGARIILRQVSPESIDIFDFILELYRSCSGDWDVLVAEGCIGQEDCDAFLDYAATFLSNIGNYYHLKFRAGLRRSEIPALSFFCRTGEAIE
;
A
#
# COMPACT_ATOMS: atom_id res chain seq x y z
N MET A 1 -21.16 -15.27 -6.20
CA MET A 1 -21.76 -13.93 -6.40
C MET A 1 -20.63 -12.97 -6.67
N ALA A 2 -20.65 -12.26 -7.80
CA ALA A 2 -19.65 -11.24 -8.08
C ALA A 2 -19.78 -10.12 -7.04
N ILE A 3 -18.67 -9.83 -6.35
CA ILE A 3 -18.61 -8.70 -5.44
C ILE A 3 -18.60 -7.44 -6.31
N PRO A 4 -19.54 -6.50 -6.15
CA PRO A 4 -19.54 -5.28 -6.94
C PRO A 4 -18.26 -4.48 -6.64
N ARG A 5 -17.57 -4.02 -7.70
CA ARG A 5 -16.38 -3.19 -7.55
C ARG A 5 -16.74 -1.92 -6.77
N PRO A 6 -16.00 -1.58 -5.71
CA PRO A 6 -16.29 -0.40 -4.90
C PRO A 6 -16.08 0.87 -5.74
N LEU A 7 -16.96 1.86 -5.55
CA LEU A 7 -16.81 3.16 -6.20
C LEU A 7 -15.64 3.91 -5.59
N ILE A 8 -14.69 4.32 -6.45
CA ILE A 8 -13.53 5.10 -6.03
C ILE A 8 -13.81 6.58 -6.28
N HIS A 9 -13.65 7.39 -5.23
CA HIS A 9 -13.79 8.84 -5.30
C HIS A 9 -12.48 9.51 -4.89
N ASN A 10 -12.05 10.51 -5.65
CA ASN A 10 -10.88 11.32 -5.31
C ASN A 10 -11.32 12.57 -4.55
N LEU A 11 -10.67 12.85 -3.42
CA LEU A 11 -10.93 14.05 -2.65
C LEU A 11 -10.30 15.26 -3.35
N GLY A 12 -11.12 16.14 -3.91
CA GLY A 12 -10.70 17.34 -4.65
C GLY A 12 -10.08 18.44 -3.77
N ILE A 13 -9.03 18.14 -3.02
CA ILE A 13 -8.41 19.06 -2.05
C ILE A 13 -7.52 20.13 -2.69
N LEU A 14 -7.20 20.02 -3.98
CA LEU A 14 -6.19 20.85 -4.64
C LEU A 14 -6.47 22.35 -4.48
N LYS A 15 -7.72 22.77 -4.65
CA LYS A 15 -8.12 24.18 -4.50
C LYS A 15 -7.90 24.68 -3.06
N ALA A 16 -8.31 23.88 -2.07
CA ALA A 16 -8.14 24.20 -0.65
C ALA A 16 -6.65 24.21 -0.28
N PHE A 17 -5.88 23.22 -0.70
CA PHE A 17 -4.44 23.14 -0.44
C PHE A 17 -3.67 24.32 -1.05
N ASN A 18 -4.03 24.73 -2.27
CA ASN A 18 -3.38 25.87 -2.92
C ASN A 18 -3.63 27.20 -2.20
N SER A 19 -4.80 27.36 -1.56
CA SER A 19 -5.13 28.55 -0.78
C SER A 19 -4.40 28.65 0.57
N LEU A 20 -3.71 27.60 1.02
CA LEU A 20 -2.95 27.60 2.27
C LEU A 20 -1.66 28.43 2.16
N SER A 21 -1.28 29.08 3.25
CA SER A 21 0.03 29.74 3.38
C SER A 21 1.16 28.70 3.35
N LEU A 22 2.40 29.13 3.08
CA LEU A 22 3.54 28.22 3.09
C LEU A 22 3.71 27.55 4.46
N LYS A 23 3.50 28.29 5.55
CA LYS A 23 3.56 27.76 6.91
C LYS A 23 2.48 26.69 7.16
N ASP A 24 1.26 26.93 6.68
CA ASP A 24 0.15 25.98 6.84
C ASP A 24 0.35 24.74 5.97
N LYS A 25 0.94 24.89 4.78
CA LYS A 25 1.37 23.76 3.95
C LYS A 25 2.42 22.92 4.68
N HIS A 26 3.41 23.54 5.32
CA HIS A 26 4.39 22.82 6.13
C HIS A 26 3.75 22.12 7.34
N TYR A 27 2.81 22.79 8.02
CA TYR A 27 2.09 22.19 9.15
C TYR A 27 1.23 21.00 8.71
N ALA A 28 0.38 21.18 7.70
CA ALA A 28 -0.46 20.13 7.12
C ALA A 28 0.39 18.97 6.60
N HIS A 29 1.54 19.30 6.00
CA HIS A 29 2.53 18.33 5.61
C HIS A 29 2.95 17.52 6.82
N HIS A 30 3.53 18.09 7.88
CA HIS A 30 4.01 17.35 9.07
C HIS A 30 3.00 16.38 9.70
N MET A 31 1.71 16.62 9.53
CA MET A 31 0.63 15.78 10.07
C MET A 31 0.33 14.50 9.25
N ALA A 32 0.73 14.39 7.97
CA ALA A 32 0.03 13.52 7.01
C ALA A 32 0.77 12.34 6.27
N ARG A 33 2.00 11.90 6.55
CA ARG A 33 2.74 10.85 5.75
C ARG A 33 3.40 9.64 6.49
N TYR A 34 3.37 8.47 5.83
CA TYR A 34 3.88 7.16 6.25
C TYR A 34 5.36 6.92 5.86
N VAL A 35 6.17 6.31 6.73
CA VAL A 35 7.49 5.72 6.38
C VAL A 35 7.63 4.34 7.01
N LEU A 36 7.68 3.29 6.19
CA LEU A 36 8.22 1.98 6.55
C LEU A 36 9.73 2.03 6.38
N ALA A 37 10.46 2.28 7.47
CA ALA A 37 11.90 2.14 7.51
C ALA A 37 12.25 0.71 7.95
N ARG A 38 12.69 -0.14 7.03
CA ARG A 38 13.56 -1.27 7.35
C ARG A 38 14.94 -1.05 6.72
N ARG A 39 15.86 -0.68 7.60
CA ARG A 39 17.30 -0.99 7.63
C ARG A 39 17.95 -1.38 6.28
N THR A 40 18.26 -0.40 5.44
CA THR A 40 19.38 -0.52 4.49
C THR A 40 20.54 0.31 5.02
N ARG A 41 21.57 -0.40 5.47
CA ARG A 41 22.88 0.15 5.76
C ARG A 41 23.58 0.26 4.41
N GLU A 42 24.13 1.45 4.13
CA GLU A 42 25.08 1.74 3.04
C GLU A 42 24.52 1.73 1.60
N ARG A 43 24.00 2.89 1.16
CA ARG A 43 24.51 3.69 0.01
C ARG A 43 23.58 4.86 -0.24
N GLY A 44 24.17 6.00 -0.59
CA GLY A 44 23.54 7.31 -0.58
C GLY A 44 22.25 7.41 -1.39
N TRP A 45 21.21 7.93 -0.75
CA TRP A 45 20.10 8.60 -1.41
C TRP A 45 19.68 9.83 -0.60
N ALA A 46 20.56 10.83 -0.56
CA ALA A 46 20.09 12.19 -0.35
C ALA A 46 19.28 12.54 -1.61
N ASN A 47 17.99 12.89 -1.44
CA ASN A 47 17.06 13.53 -2.41
C ASN A 47 15.68 12.86 -2.60
N SER A 48 15.18 12.07 -1.65
CA SER A 48 13.73 11.79 -1.57
C SER A 48 13.17 12.21 -0.22
N SER A 49 12.92 13.52 -0.10
CA SER A 49 11.89 14.17 0.72
C SER A 49 11.31 13.29 1.86
N VAL A 50 12.13 13.07 2.90
CA VAL A 50 11.69 12.83 4.28
C VAL A 50 10.64 13.89 4.61
N ASN A 51 9.49 13.57 5.23
CA ASN A 51 8.68 14.47 6.10
C ASN A 51 7.18 14.09 6.12
N ALA A 52 6.69 13.58 7.28
CA ALA A 52 5.35 13.80 7.90
C ALA A 52 4.80 12.66 8.81
N ARG A 53 5.49 12.29 9.87
CA ARG A 53 5.43 10.97 10.54
C ARG A 53 4.15 10.61 11.36
N ALA A 54 3.31 11.55 11.81
CA ALA A 54 2.43 11.32 12.96
C ALA A 54 1.18 10.44 12.71
N ALA A 55 0.31 10.80 11.76
CA ALA A 55 -0.98 10.10 11.55
C ALA A 55 -0.83 8.62 11.20
N TRP A 56 0.23 8.30 10.46
CA TRP A 56 0.52 6.97 9.93
C TRP A 56 1.19 6.04 10.93
N HIS A 57 1.96 6.57 11.89
CA HIS A 57 2.32 5.81 13.08
C HIS A 57 1.07 5.44 13.89
N GLY A 58 0.07 6.34 13.95
CA GLY A 58 -1.25 6.06 14.51
C GLY A 58 -1.99 4.92 13.79
N ALA A 59 -1.94 4.89 12.46
CA ALA A 59 -2.54 3.80 11.67
C ALA A 59 -1.99 2.42 12.05
N ARG A 60 -0.68 2.29 12.32
CA ARG A 60 -0.08 1.02 12.80
C ARG A 60 -0.58 0.61 14.19
N ILE A 61 -1.04 1.54 15.02
CA ILE A 61 -1.68 1.22 16.30
C ILE A 61 -3.07 0.64 16.03
N ILE A 62 -3.86 1.29 15.18
CA ILE A 62 -5.20 0.81 14.79
C ILE A 62 -5.13 -0.60 14.18
N LEU A 63 -4.19 -0.82 13.26
CA LEU A 63 -4.00 -2.15 12.64
C LEU A 63 -3.72 -3.25 13.67
N ARG A 64 -2.96 -2.98 14.74
CA ARG A 64 -2.74 -3.95 15.84
C ARG A 64 -4.00 -4.25 16.62
N GLN A 65 -4.92 -3.29 16.70
CA GLN A 65 -6.19 -3.44 17.41
C GLN A 65 -7.22 -4.20 16.56
N VAL A 66 -7.07 -4.20 15.23
CA VAL A 66 -7.96 -4.93 14.31
C VAL A 66 -7.65 -6.42 14.34
N SER A 67 -6.41 -6.82 14.06
CA SER A 67 -6.00 -8.23 14.09
C SER A 67 -4.48 -8.41 14.14
N PRO A 68 -3.98 -9.57 14.63
CA PRO A 68 -2.55 -9.84 14.65
C PRO A 68 -1.94 -9.86 13.25
N GLU A 69 -2.68 -10.31 12.23
CA GLU A 69 -2.21 -10.38 10.84
C GLU A 69 -2.28 -9.05 10.06
N SER A 70 -3.01 -8.04 10.56
CA SER A 70 -3.25 -6.78 9.84
C SER A 70 -1.97 -6.00 9.54
N ILE A 71 -0.99 -6.01 10.46
CA ILE A 71 0.30 -5.34 10.21
C ILE A 71 1.04 -6.01 9.06
N ASP A 72 1.07 -7.33 9.02
CA ASP A 72 1.83 -8.07 8.01
C ASP A 72 1.22 -7.90 6.61
N ILE A 73 -0.12 -7.88 6.53
CA ILE A 73 -0.85 -7.58 5.29
C ILE A 73 -0.54 -6.17 4.81
N PHE A 74 -0.56 -5.19 5.71
CA PHE A 74 -0.25 -3.81 5.38
C PHE A 74 1.19 -3.61 4.91
N ASP A 75 2.15 -4.22 5.60
CA ASP A 75 3.57 -4.16 5.22
C ASP A 75 3.78 -4.89 3.87
N PHE A 76 3.06 -5.98 3.58
CA PHE A 76 3.10 -6.70 2.30
C PHE A 76 2.60 -5.85 1.13
N ILE A 77 1.44 -5.20 1.26
CA ILE A 77 0.87 -4.32 0.23
C ILE A 77 1.85 -3.19 -0.12
N LEU A 78 2.47 -2.59 0.89
CA LEU A 78 3.41 -1.49 0.69
C LEU A 78 4.73 -1.94 0.09
N GLU A 79 5.20 -3.14 0.41
CA GLU A 79 6.41 -3.68 -0.20
C GLU A 79 6.19 -4.03 -1.67
N LEU A 80 5.04 -4.61 -2.01
CA LEU A 80 4.66 -4.85 -3.40
C LEU A 80 4.54 -3.56 -4.21
N TYR A 81 3.90 -2.53 -3.64
CA TYR A 81 3.84 -1.23 -4.29
C TYR A 81 5.24 -0.66 -4.58
N ARG A 82 6.22 -0.92 -3.71
CA ARG A 82 7.61 -0.44 -3.90
C ARG A 82 8.36 -1.21 -4.97
N SER A 83 8.17 -2.53 -5.05
CA SER A 83 8.87 -3.36 -6.03
C SER A 83 8.46 -3.00 -7.46
N CYS A 84 7.19 -2.66 -7.69
CA CYS A 84 6.70 -2.23 -9.00
C CYS A 84 6.54 -0.71 -9.15
N SER A 85 6.84 0.09 -8.12
CA SER A 85 6.57 1.54 -8.10
C SER A 85 5.11 1.93 -8.42
N GLY A 86 4.16 1.02 -8.17
CA GLY A 86 2.74 1.18 -8.50
C GLY A 86 2.37 0.80 -9.94
N ASP A 87 3.32 0.31 -10.73
CA ASP A 87 3.09 -0.23 -12.09
C ASP A 87 2.78 -1.74 -12.02
N TRP A 88 1.51 -2.06 -11.78
CA TRP A 88 1.06 -3.44 -11.58
C TRP A 88 1.10 -4.29 -12.85
N ASP A 89 1.12 -3.66 -14.03
CA ASP A 89 1.16 -4.34 -15.32
C ASP A 89 2.48 -5.11 -15.49
N VAL A 90 3.57 -4.62 -14.88
CA VAL A 90 4.88 -5.31 -14.85
C VAL A 90 4.77 -6.69 -14.18
N LEU A 91 4.04 -6.79 -13.07
CA LEU A 91 3.87 -8.07 -12.36
C LEU A 91 3.06 -9.09 -13.18
N VAL A 92 2.12 -8.60 -13.99
CA VAL A 92 1.33 -9.44 -14.89
C VAL A 92 2.17 -9.85 -16.11
N ALA A 93 2.90 -8.91 -16.70
CA ALA A 93 3.74 -9.14 -17.87
C ALA A 93 4.87 -10.14 -17.59
N GLU A 94 5.43 -10.11 -16.39
CA GLU A 94 6.45 -11.05 -15.93
C GLU A 94 5.89 -12.41 -15.47
N GLY A 95 4.56 -12.60 -15.52
CA GLY A 95 3.92 -13.86 -15.14
C GLY A 95 3.91 -14.15 -13.64
N CYS A 96 4.24 -13.15 -12.79
CA CYS A 96 4.21 -13.30 -11.33
C CYS A 96 2.77 -13.49 -10.79
N ILE A 97 1.79 -12.91 -11.47
CA ILE A 97 0.37 -12.97 -11.11
C ILE A 97 -0.51 -12.89 -12.37
N GLY A 98 -1.66 -13.58 -12.37
CA GLY A 98 -2.64 -13.44 -13.44
C GLY A 98 -3.36 -12.08 -13.38
N GLN A 99 -3.83 -11.56 -14.52
CA GLN A 99 -4.55 -10.28 -14.57
C GLN A 99 -5.78 -10.25 -13.63
N GLU A 100 -6.58 -11.32 -13.63
CA GLU A 100 -7.77 -11.41 -12.76
C GLU A 100 -7.41 -11.40 -11.26
N ASP A 101 -6.32 -12.07 -10.90
CA ASP A 101 -5.85 -12.12 -9.50
C ASP A 101 -5.22 -10.80 -9.09
N CYS A 102 -4.58 -10.09 -10.02
CA CYS A 102 -4.05 -8.75 -9.82
C CYS A 102 -5.18 -7.75 -9.56
N ASP A 103 -6.21 -7.73 -10.42
CA ASP A 103 -7.41 -6.91 -10.21
C ASP A 103 -8.05 -7.19 -8.83
N ALA A 104 -8.23 -8.46 -8.48
CA ALA A 104 -8.81 -8.85 -7.19
C ALA A 104 -7.94 -8.45 -5.99
N PHE A 105 -6.61 -8.51 -6.14
CA PHE A 105 -5.67 -8.04 -5.12
C PHE A 105 -5.77 -6.52 -4.95
N LEU A 106 -5.87 -5.75 -6.03
CA LEU A 106 -5.99 -4.30 -5.98
C LEU A 106 -7.31 -3.86 -5.32
N ASP A 107 -8.41 -4.51 -5.65
CA ASP A 107 -9.70 -4.29 -4.98
C ASP A 107 -9.61 -4.58 -3.48
N TYR A 108 -8.93 -5.66 -3.11
CA TYR A 108 -8.66 -6.00 -1.71
C TYR A 108 -7.79 -4.95 -1.02
N ALA A 109 -6.67 -4.57 -1.63
CA ALA A 109 -5.72 -3.62 -1.06
C ALA A 109 -6.38 -2.24 -0.88
N ALA A 110 -7.15 -1.77 -1.86
CA ALA A 110 -7.90 -0.51 -1.77
C ALA A 110 -8.88 -0.53 -0.59
N THR A 111 -9.64 -1.63 -0.45
CA THR A 111 -10.61 -1.78 0.64
C THR A 111 -9.91 -1.87 2.01
N PHE A 112 -8.84 -2.66 2.11
CA PHE A 112 -8.04 -2.82 3.33
C PHE A 112 -7.45 -1.49 3.79
N LEU A 113 -6.86 -0.73 2.87
CA LEU A 113 -6.23 0.57 3.16
C LEU A 113 -7.26 1.63 3.52
N SER A 114 -8.42 1.65 2.86
CA SER A 114 -9.52 2.56 3.20
C SER A 114 -10.06 2.31 4.61
N ASN A 115 -10.11 1.04 5.03
CA ASN A 115 -10.65 0.65 6.33
C ASN A 115 -9.60 0.61 7.44
N ILE A 116 -8.31 0.72 7.12
CA ILE A 116 -7.20 0.52 8.05
C ILE A 116 -7.33 -0.84 8.77
N GLY A 117 -7.62 -1.89 7.99
CA GLY A 117 -7.84 -3.22 8.55
C GLY A 117 -8.54 -4.19 7.61
N ASN A 118 -8.45 -5.48 7.93
CA ASN A 118 -9.02 -6.58 7.14
C ASN A 118 -10.46 -6.98 7.53
N TYR A 119 -11.15 -6.16 8.32
CA TYR A 119 -12.51 -6.45 8.79
C TYR A 119 -13.53 -5.41 8.31
N TYR A 120 -14.48 -5.85 7.46
CA TYR A 120 -15.77 -5.19 7.22
C TYR A 120 -16.78 -6.23 6.70
N HIS A 121 -17.85 -6.53 7.46
CA HIS A 121 -18.98 -7.47 7.20
C HIS A 121 -18.70 -8.90 6.67
N LEU A 122 -17.54 -9.20 6.11
CA LEU A 122 -17.02 -10.51 5.71
C LEU A 122 -15.48 -10.43 5.73
N LYS A 123 -14.80 -11.51 6.13
CA LYS A 123 -13.37 -11.68 5.87
C LYS A 123 -13.16 -11.62 4.36
N PHE A 124 -12.67 -10.50 3.85
CA PHE A 124 -12.27 -10.40 2.46
C PHE A 124 -10.97 -11.17 2.26
N ARG A 125 -11.01 -12.18 1.40
CA ARG A 125 -9.83 -12.90 0.94
C ARG A 125 -9.32 -12.18 -0.29
N ALA A 126 -8.03 -11.88 -0.34
CA ALA A 126 -7.38 -11.02 -1.34
C ALA A 126 -7.42 -11.50 -2.81
N GLY A 127 -8.25 -12.50 -3.16
CA GLY A 127 -8.29 -13.12 -4.48
C GLY A 127 -7.08 -13.99 -4.81
N LEU A 128 -5.89 -13.60 -4.35
CA LEU A 128 -4.61 -14.28 -4.54
C LEU A 128 -4.67 -15.77 -4.26
N ARG A 129 -4.17 -16.55 -5.23
CA ARG A 129 -3.91 -17.97 -5.01
C ARG A 129 -2.72 -18.10 -4.08
N ARG A 130 -2.78 -19.10 -3.19
CA ARG A 130 -1.69 -19.36 -2.23
C ARG A 130 -0.36 -19.70 -2.92
N SER A 131 -0.42 -20.18 -4.17
CA SER A 131 0.73 -20.46 -5.04
C SER A 131 1.44 -19.21 -5.56
N GLU A 132 0.78 -18.05 -5.58
CA GLU A 132 1.33 -16.80 -6.13
C GLU A 132 2.07 -15.97 -5.07
N ILE A 133 1.76 -16.20 -3.79
CA ILE A 133 2.40 -15.49 -2.66
C ILE A 133 3.93 -15.70 -2.65
N PRO A 134 4.47 -16.91 -2.87
CA PRO A 134 5.92 -17.09 -2.99
C PRO A 134 6.55 -16.34 -4.17
N ALA A 135 5.88 -16.30 -5.33
CA ALA A 135 6.35 -15.58 -6.52
C ALA A 135 6.42 -14.08 -6.27
N LEU A 136 5.36 -13.49 -5.74
CA LEU A 136 5.31 -12.08 -5.35
C LEU A 136 6.33 -11.74 -4.25
N SER A 137 6.50 -12.64 -3.28
CA SER A 137 7.50 -12.47 -2.23
C SER A 137 8.93 -12.57 -2.76
N PHE A 138 9.17 -13.38 -3.79
CA PHE A 138 10.46 -13.49 -4.46
C PHE A 138 10.75 -12.23 -5.26
N PHE A 139 9.83 -11.81 -6.13
CA PHE A 139 9.92 -10.58 -6.91
C PHE A 139 10.18 -9.35 -6.01
N CYS A 140 9.50 -9.23 -4.86
CA CYS A 140 9.79 -8.18 -3.88
C CYS A 140 11.23 -8.14 -3.38
N ARG A 141 11.90 -9.30 -3.30
CA ARG A 141 13.28 -9.40 -2.80
C ARG A 141 14.33 -9.24 -3.89
N THR A 142 14.05 -9.69 -5.10
CA THR A 142 15.03 -9.82 -6.19
C THR A 142 14.81 -8.81 -7.31
N GLY A 143 13.58 -8.32 -7.49
CA GLY A 143 13.18 -7.58 -8.68
C GLY A 143 13.10 -8.44 -9.94
N GLU A 144 13.09 -9.77 -9.78
CA GLU A 144 13.07 -10.75 -10.87
C GLU A 144 11.94 -11.76 -10.63
N ALA A 145 11.28 -12.20 -11.69
CA ALA A 145 10.29 -13.28 -11.64
C ALA A 145 10.92 -14.64 -11.30
N ILE A 146 10.11 -15.57 -10.79
CA ILE A 146 10.54 -16.97 -10.62
C ILE A 146 10.43 -17.65 -12.00
N GLU A 147 11.55 -18.22 -12.50
CA GLU A 147 11.56 -19.12 -13.68
C GLU A 147 10.67 -20.34 -13.51
#